data_AF-A0A1A3T6I5-F1
#
_entry.id   AF-A0A1A3T6I5-F1
#
_cell.length_a   1.000
_cell.length_b   1.000
_cell.length_c   1.000
_cell.angle_alpha   90.00
_cell.angle_beta   90.00
_cell.angle_gamma   90.00
#
_symmetry.space_group_name_H-M   'P 1'
#
loop_
_entity.id
_entity.type
_entity.pdbx_description
1 polymer ?
#
loop_
_entity_poly.entity_id
_entity_poly.type
_entity_poly.pdbx_seq_one_letter_code
_entity_poly.pdbx_strand_id
1 'polypeptide(L)'
;MTDPRRRVPRTDVLLADPRLAKAERVLGRDLVKSVVAQAQERARCGKISPEQVADDAVAALPASATSLRPVINATGVVVHTNLGRAPLSQAAVDAVVTASGATDVEFDLETGRRARRGRGALAALARAVPGAHGVHVVNNNAAALLLAAMTLAPGKEIVVSRGELIEIGDGFRLPDLMQSTGSRFREVGTTNRTHLRDYADAIGPDTGFVLKVHPSNYHVSGFTSAVSVPELAKLDIPVVADIGSGLLTPHPLLPDEPDATTMLRDGADLVSASGDKLLGGPQAGLLFGDAALIERLRRHPAARALRVDKLTLAALEATLIGPPTPVAQALHADVAELRARAQRLAERLPGAEAVDCIAAVGGGGAPDVELPSAAVSLPEKCAAPLRVGTPAIVGRIENGRCLLDLRTVAPSDDDALASAVLACMS
;
A
#
# COMPACT_ATOMS: atom_id res chain seq x y z
N MET A 1 -13.77 -24.32 -53.41
CA MET A 1 -13.12 -24.35 -52.08
C MET A 1 -14.14 -23.94 -51.05
N THR A 2 -14.40 -24.80 -50.06
CA THR A 2 -15.35 -24.56 -48.98
C THR A 2 -14.83 -23.46 -48.07
N ASP A 3 -15.64 -22.44 -47.76
CA ASP A 3 -15.25 -21.33 -46.88
C ASP A 3 -14.80 -21.88 -45.50
N PRO A 4 -13.52 -21.75 -45.12
CA PRO A 4 -13.00 -22.29 -43.87
C PRO A 4 -13.70 -21.71 -42.63
N ARG A 5 -14.34 -20.54 -42.73
CA ARG A 5 -15.12 -19.93 -41.64
C ARG A 5 -16.34 -20.77 -41.24
N ARG A 6 -16.85 -21.63 -42.13
CA ARG A 6 -17.95 -22.56 -41.83
C ARG A 6 -17.54 -23.71 -40.91
N ARG A 7 -16.24 -23.94 -40.71
CA ARG A 7 -15.69 -24.97 -39.83
C ARG A 7 -15.45 -24.48 -38.40
N VAL A 8 -15.58 -23.18 -38.14
CA VAL A 8 -15.40 -22.63 -36.79
C VAL A 8 -16.41 -23.27 -35.83
N PRO A 9 -15.96 -23.97 -34.78
CA PRO A 9 -16.86 -24.66 -33.85
C PRO A 9 -17.84 -23.68 -33.23
N ARG A 10 -19.08 -24.12 -33.00
CA ARG A 10 -20.08 -23.31 -32.32
C ARG A 10 -19.72 -23.13 -30.84
N THR A 11 -20.18 -22.06 -30.23
CA THR A 11 -19.83 -21.70 -28.85
C THR A 11 -20.32 -22.74 -27.84
N ASP A 12 -21.48 -23.36 -28.05
CA ASP A 12 -21.99 -24.46 -27.24
C ASP A 12 -21.09 -25.70 -27.28
N VAL A 13 -20.54 -26.03 -28.45
CA VAL A 13 -19.56 -27.13 -28.61
C VAL A 13 -18.27 -26.82 -27.86
N LEU A 14 -17.77 -25.58 -27.94
CA LEU A 14 -16.56 -25.16 -27.25
C LEU A 14 -16.75 -25.11 -25.73
N LEU A 15 -17.88 -24.62 -25.24
CA LEU A 15 -18.19 -24.60 -23.81
C LEU A 15 -18.37 -26.01 -23.22
N ALA A 16 -18.66 -27.02 -24.07
CA ALA A 16 -18.67 -28.42 -23.66
C ALA A 16 -17.26 -29.05 -23.56
N ASP A 17 -16.19 -28.39 -24.03
CA ASP A 17 -14.81 -28.84 -23.81
C ASP A 17 -14.55 -28.93 -22.30
N PRO A 18 -14.09 -30.09 -21.76
CA PRO A 18 -13.89 -30.27 -20.33
C PRO A 18 -13.01 -29.20 -19.66
N ARG A 19 -12.04 -28.64 -20.40
CA ARG A 19 -11.13 -27.60 -19.92
C ARG A 19 -11.87 -26.27 -19.73
N LEU A 20 -12.70 -25.90 -20.71
CA LEU A 20 -13.52 -24.69 -20.68
C LEU A 20 -14.69 -24.83 -19.69
N ALA A 21 -15.31 -26.00 -19.58
CA ALA A 21 -16.34 -26.30 -18.59
C ALA A 21 -15.81 -26.31 -17.15
N LYS A 22 -14.56 -26.74 -16.94
CA LYS A 22 -13.87 -26.59 -15.64
C LYS A 22 -13.61 -25.11 -15.35
N ALA A 23 -13.14 -24.35 -16.34
CA ALA A 23 -12.91 -22.92 -16.19
C ALA A 23 -14.20 -22.15 -15.89
N GLU A 24 -15.35 -22.53 -16.50
CA GLU A 24 -16.64 -21.89 -16.25
C GLU A 24 -17.05 -21.97 -14.78
N ARG A 25 -16.77 -23.09 -14.10
CA ARG A 25 -17.06 -23.26 -12.67
C ARG A 25 -16.22 -22.35 -11.76
N VAL A 26 -15.05 -21.91 -12.20
CA VAL A 26 -14.10 -21.12 -11.40
C VAL A 26 -14.14 -19.64 -11.77
N LEU A 27 -14.15 -19.35 -13.07
CA LEU A 27 -14.02 -18.00 -13.64
C LEU A 27 -15.37 -17.38 -14.01
N GLY A 28 -16.44 -18.18 -14.05
CA GLY A 28 -17.76 -17.75 -14.49
C GLY A 28 -17.96 -17.87 -16.00
N ARG A 29 -19.20 -18.16 -16.40
CA ARG A 29 -19.59 -18.45 -17.79
C ARG A 29 -19.32 -17.29 -18.75
N ASP A 30 -19.62 -16.06 -18.34
CA ASP A 30 -19.50 -14.89 -19.22
C ASP A 30 -18.04 -14.62 -19.61
N LEU A 31 -17.12 -14.78 -18.66
CA LEU A 31 -15.69 -14.63 -18.92
C LEU A 31 -15.19 -15.69 -19.90
N VAL A 32 -15.49 -16.98 -19.66
CA VAL A 32 -15.11 -18.08 -20.56
C VAL A 32 -15.73 -17.90 -21.95
N LYS A 33 -17.01 -17.51 -22.02
CA LYS A 33 -17.69 -17.23 -23.28
C LYS A 33 -17.04 -16.07 -24.05
N SER A 34 -16.58 -15.03 -23.36
CA SER A 34 -15.88 -13.92 -24.00
C SER A 34 -14.55 -14.36 -24.62
N VAL A 35 -13.78 -15.20 -23.94
CA VAL A 35 -12.51 -15.77 -24.43
C VAL A 35 -12.74 -16.68 -25.63
N VAL A 36 -13.77 -17.54 -25.55
CA VAL A 36 -14.20 -18.38 -26.68
C VAL A 36 -14.59 -17.54 -27.89
N ALA A 37 -15.36 -16.45 -27.69
CA ALA A 37 -15.75 -15.57 -28.78
C ALA A 37 -14.55 -14.88 -29.45
N GLN A 38 -13.54 -14.47 -28.68
CA GLN A 38 -12.30 -13.91 -29.20
C GLN A 38 -11.49 -14.93 -30.02
N ALA A 39 -11.37 -16.17 -29.55
CA ALA A 39 -10.70 -17.25 -30.29
C ALA A 39 -11.45 -17.59 -31.59
N GLN A 40 -12.77 -17.66 -31.56
CA GLN A 40 -13.60 -17.85 -32.76
C GLN A 40 -13.38 -16.71 -33.77
N GLU A 41 -13.27 -15.46 -33.31
CA GLU A 41 -13.02 -14.31 -34.19
C GLU A 41 -11.61 -14.35 -34.81
N ARG A 42 -10.60 -14.76 -34.04
CA ARG A 42 -9.24 -15.04 -34.56
C ARG A 42 -9.28 -16.07 -35.68
N ALA A 43 -10.10 -17.12 -35.55
CA ALA A 43 -10.27 -18.10 -36.62
C ALA A 43 -11.02 -17.52 -37.84
N ARG A 44 -12.07 -16.72 -37.63
CA ARG A 44 -12.83 -16.08 -38.73
C ARG A 44 -11.99 -15.11 -39.55
N CYS A 45 -11.06 -14.39 -38.92
CA CYS A 45 -10.12 -13.50 -39.60
C CYS A 45 -8.83 -14.20 -40.09
N GLY A 46 -8.74 -15.53 -39.96
CA GLY A 46 -7.65 -16.33 -40.51
C GLY A 46 -6.33 -16.27 -39.72
N LYS A 47 -6.34 -15.75 -38.48
CA LYS A 47 -5.16 -15.73 -37.61
C LYS A 47 -4.82 -17.11 -37.03
N ILE A 48 -5.83 -17.97 -36.88
CA ILE A 48 -5.69 -19.38 -36.46
C ILE A 48 -6.63 -20.25 -37.32
N SER A 49 -6.38 -21.56 -37.35
CA SER A 49 -7.30 -22.50 -38.01
C SER A 49 -8.55 -22.77 -37.15
N PRO A 50 -9.68 -23.15 -37.75
CA PRO A 50 -10.88 -23.54 -37.00
C PRO A 50 -10.66 -24.64 -35.95
N GLU A 51 -9.74 -25.56 -36.19
CA GLU A 51 -9.39 -26.67 -35.30
C GLU A 51 -8.63 -26.20 -34.05
N GLN A 52 -7.93 -25.06 -34.15
CA GLN A 52 -7.14 -24.49 -33.06
C GLN A 52 -7.98 -23.67 -32.07
N VAL A 53 -9.25 -23.40 -32.36
CA VAL A 53 -10.08 -22.49 -31.56
C VAL A 53 -10.21 -22.92 -30.10
N ALA A 54 -10.35 -24.22 -29.83
CA ALA A 54 -10.46 -24.73 -28.47
C ALA A 54 -9.15 -24.52 -27.69
N ASP A 55 -8.00 -24.84 -28.31
CA ASP A 55 -6.69 -24.70 -27.67
C ASP A 55 -6.29 -23.24 -27.49
N ASP A 56 -6.59 -22.37 -28.47
CA ASP A 56 -6.38 -20.92 -28.38
C ASP A 56 -7.25 -20.32 -27.26
N ALA A 57 -8.52 -20.72 -27.15
CA ALA A 57 -9.40 -20.27 -26.07
C ALA A 57 -8.89 -20.74 -24.70
N VAL A 58 -8.45 -21.98 -24.56
CA VAL A 58 -7.90 -22.50 -23.30
C VAL A 58 -6.61 -21.79 -22.93
N ALA A 59 -5.71 -21.55 -23.89
CA ALA A 59 -4.46 -20.82 -23.67
C ALA A 59 -4.69 -19.35 -23.31
N ALA A 60 -5.80 -18.76 -23.75
CA ALA A 60 -6.18 -17.38 -23.44
C ALA A 60 -6.98 -17.23 -22.14
N LEU A 61 -7.33 -18.32 -21.44
CA LEU A 61 -8.01 -18.23 -20.15
C LEU A 61 -7.11 -17.54 -19.11
N PRO A 62 -7.63 -16.57 -18.35
CA PRO A 62 -6.88 -16.00 -17.24
C PRO A 62 -6.79 -17.01 -16.08
N ALA A 63 -5.74 -16.90 -15.28
CA ALA A 63 -5.56 -17.75 -14.09
C ALA A 63 -6.61 -17.48 -13.00
N SER A 64 -7.24 -16.30 -13.01
CA SER A 64 -8.27 -15.90 -12.04
C SER A 64 -9.27 -14.93 -12.68
N ALA A 65 -10.41 -14.72 -12.01
CA ALA A 65 -11.44 -13.78 -12.45
C ALA A 65 -11.10 -12.31 -12.10
N THR A 66 -9.81 -11.93 -12.16
CA THR A 66 -9.33 -10.56 -11.96
C THR A 66 -8.35 -10.16 -13.05
N SER A 67 -8.32 -8.87 -13.38
CA SER A 67 -7.34 -8.28 -14.29
C SER A 67 -5.98 -8.03 -13.63
N LEU A 68 -5.93 -8.01 -12.29
CA LEU A 68 -4.69 -7.86 -11.53
C LEU A 68 -3.83 -9.12 -11.68
N ARG A 69 -2.52 -8.92 -11.84
CA ARG A 69 -1.54 -9.99 -11.97
C ARG A 69 -0.50 -9.86 -10.86
N PRO A 70 0.04 -10.98 -10.35
CA PRO A 70 1.16 -10.94 -9.43
C PRO A 70 2.38 -10.33 -10.12
N VAL A 71 3.13 -9.50 -9.38
CA VAL A 71 4.34 -8.84 -9.85
C VAL A 71 5.45 -9.09 -8.84
N ILE A 72 6.60 -9.58 -9.30
CA ILE A 72 7.83 -9.58 -8.52
C ILE A 72 8.40 -8.16 -8.58
N ASN A 73 8.38 -7.47 -7.44
CA ASN A 73 8.96 -6.15 -7.29
C ASN A 73 10.49 -6.27 -7.15
N ALA A 74 11.22 -6.00 -8.22
CA ALA A 74 12.69 -5.96 -8.23
C ALA A 74 13.21 -4.53 -8.45
N THR A 75 12.42 -3.51 -8.08
CA THR A 75 12.79 -2.11 -8.25
C THR A 75 13.71 -1.59 -7.15
N GLY A 76 13.76 -2.26 -6.00
CA GLY A 76 14.43 -1.75 -4.80
C GLY A 76 13.61 -0.72 -4.03
N VAL A 77 12.38 -0.43 -4.46
CA VAL A 77 11.46 0.46 -3.75
C VAL A 77 10.56 -0.38 -2.84
N VAL A 78 10.77 -0.29 -1.52
CA VAL A 78 10.11 -1.16 -0.52
C VAL A 78 8.60 -0.95 -0.49
N VAL A 79 8.16 0.31 -0.43
CA VAL A 79 6.76 0.72 -0.46
C VAL A 79 6.45 1.36 -1.81
N HIS A 80 6.20 0.52 -2.81
CA HIS A 80 5.98 0.97 -4.18
C HIS A 80 4.49 1.27 -4.44
N THR A 81 4.13 2.55 -4.59
CA THR A 81 2.73 2.99 -4.76
C THR A 81 2.02 2.31 -5.94
N ASN A 82 2.64 2.26 -7.11
CA ASN A 82 2.02 1.64 -8.31
C ASN A 82 1.89 0.12 -8.24
N LEU A 83 2.64 -0.55 -7.36
CA LEU A 83 2.60 -2.02 -7.18
C LEU A 83 1.81 -2.44 -5.95
N GLY A 84 1.03 -1.53 -5.35
CA GLY A 84 0.15 -1.83 -4.22
C GLY A 84 0.75 -1.59 -2.84
N ARG A 85 1.83 -0.82 -2.73
CA ARG A 85 2.52 -0.45 -1.47
C ARG A 85 3.07 -1.67 -0.72
N ALA A 86 2.68 -1.88 0.54
CA ALA A 86 3.20 -2.94 1.39
C ALA A 86 2.65 -4.32 1.00
N PRO A 87 3.50 -5.31 0.68
CA PRO A 87 3.06 -6.69 0.58
C PRO A 87 2.74 -7.27 1.97
N LEU A 88 1.73 -8.13 2.03
CA LEU A 88 1.33 -8.81 3.27
C LEU A 88 2.24 -10.01 3.55
N SER A 89 2.51 -10.27 4.83
CA SER A 89 3.14 -11.52 5.27
C SER A 89 2.20 -12.71 5.03
N GLN A 90 2.75 -13.94 4.97
CA GLN A 90 1.91 -15.14 4.83
C GLN A 90 0.87 -15.25 5.95
N ALA A 91 1.23 -14.89 7.19
CA ALA A 91 0.29 -14.88 8.32
C ALA A 91 -0.89 -13.92 8.09
N ALA A 92 -0.64 -12.74 7.50
CA ALA A 92 -1.69 -11.79 7.14
C ALA A 92 -2.53 -12.28 5.95
N VAL A 93 -1.92 -12.94 4.97
CA VAL A 93 -2.65 -13.59 3.86
C VAL A 93 -3.58 -14.68 4.39
N ASP A 94 -3.11 -15.56 5.27
CA ASP A 94 -3.90 -16.64 5.87
C ASP A 94 -5.08 -16.08 6.69
N ALA A 95 -4.87 -14.95 7.37
CA ALA A 95 -5.93 -14.23 8.07
C ALA A 95 -7.00 -13.66 7.11
N VAL A 96 -6.59 -13.13 5.95
CA VAL A 96 -7.51 -12.69 4.88
C VAL A 96 -8.29 -13.86 4.30
N VAL A 97 -7.62 -14.99 4.04
CA VAL A 97 -8.26 -16.22 3.56
C VAL A 97 -9.32 -16.69 4.55
N THR A 98 -9.01 -16.71 5.84
CA THR A 98 -9.98 -17.01 6.90
C THR A 98 -11.15 -16.02 6.88
N ALA A 99 -10.84 -14.71 6.78
CA ALA A 99 -11.84 -13.65 6.73
C ALA A 99 -12.67 -13.63 5.44
N SER A 100 -12.32 -14.39 4.40
CA SER A 100 -13.15 -14.55 3.20
C SER A 100 -14.49 -15.22 3.55
N GLY A 101 -14.51 -16.13 4.53
CA GLY A 101 -15.70 -16.78 5.09
C GLY A 101 -16.45 -15.96 6.14
N ALA A 102 -17.44 -16.56 6.81
CA ALA A 102 -18.10 -15.94 7.95
C ALA A 102 -17.16 -15.92 9.16
N THR A 103 -17.03 -14.76 9.81
CA THR A 103 -16.19 -14.57 11.00
C THR A 103 -16.93 -13.82 12.09
N ASP A 104 -16.41 -13.90 13.31
CA ASP A 104 -16.94 -13.28 14.52
C ASP A 104 -16.57 -11.79 14.65
N VAL A 105 -16.39 -11.10 13.51
CA VAL A 105 -15.88 -9.72 13.41
C VAL A 105 -16.62 -8.70 14.29
N GLU A 106 -17.91 -8.91 14.56
CA GLU A 106 -18.77 -8.12 15.47
C GLU A 106 -19.61 -9.02 16.40
N PHE A 107 -19.19 -10.26 16.62
CA PHE A 107 -19.96 -11.23 17.39
C PHE A 107 -19.09 -11.84 18.47
N ASP A 108 -19.65 -11.95 19.67
CA ASP A 108 -19.01 -12.63 20.79
C ASP A 108 -19.53 -14.07 20.84
N LEU A 109 -18.64 -15.02 20.59
CA LEU A 109 -18.99 -16.44 20.51
C LEU A 109 -19.35 -17.04 21.88
N GLU A 110 -18.86 -16.47 22.98
CA GLU A 110 -19.15 -16.97 24.34
C GLU A 110 -20.55 -16.55 24.78
N THR A 111 -20.92 -15.29 24.52
CA THR A 111 -22.19 -14.70 24.97
C THR A 111 -23.30 -14.78 23.93
N GLY A 112 -22.96 -15.02 22.66
CA GLY A 112 -23.90 -15.02 21.54
C GLY A 112 -24.44 -13.62 21.19
N ARG A 113 -23.75 -12.55 21.59
CA ARG A 113 -24.21 -11.16 21.45
C ARG A 113 -23.30 -10.34 20.53
N ARG A 114 -23.81 -9.18 20.10
CA ARG A 114 -23.03 -8.24 19.31
C ARG A 114 -21.88 -7.65 20.14
N ALA A 115 -20.68 -7.67 19.56
CA ALA A 115 -19.45 -7.15 20.13
C ALA A 115 -18.92 -5.94 19.36
N ARG A 116 -17.88 -5.30 19.91
CA ARG A 116 -17.13 -4.25 19.19
C ARG A 116 -16.46 -4.84 17.95
N ARG A 117 -16.63 -4.18 16.81
CA ARG A 117 -16.01 -4.59 15.54
C ARG A 117 -14.49 -4.63 15.66
N GLY A 118 -13.88 -5.74 15.23
CA GLY A 118 -12.42 -5.83 15.12
C GLY A 118 -11.69 -5.73 16.46
N ARG A 119 -12.28 -6.28 17.54
CA ARG A 119 -11.72 -6.19 18.90
C ARG A 119 -10.26 -6.66 18.99
N GLY A 120 -9.89 -7.71 18.25
CA GLY A 120 -8.52 -8.25 18.20
C GLY A 120 -7.54 -7.25 17.58
N ALA A 121 -7.81 -6.77 16.36
CA ALA A 121 -7.04 -5.71 15.71
C ALA A 121 -6.87 -4.44 16.58
N LEU A 122 -7.95 -3.99 17.23
CA LEU A 122 -7.90 -2.82 18.12
C LEU A 122 -7.02 -3.09 19.36
N ALA A 123 -7.11 -4.28 19.96
CA ALA A 123 -6.25 -4.67 21.06
C ALA A 123 -4.78 -4.78 20.63
N ALA A 124 -4.52 -5.27 19.42
CA ALA A 124 -3.17 -5.34 18.86
C ALA A 124 -2.56 -3.95 18.64
N LEU A 125 -3.35 -2.99 18.11
CA LEU A 125 -2.91 -1.59 17.96
C LEU A 125 -2.60 -0.94 19.31
N ALA A 126 -3.46 -1.13 20.31
CA ALA A 126 -3.24 -0.59 21.65
C ALA A 126 -1.97 -1.15 22.29
N ARG A 127 -1.62 -2.43 22.04
CA ARG A 127 -0.34 -3.00 22.47
C ARG A 127 0.86 -2.45 21.70
N ALA A 128 0.70 -2.16 20.41
CA ALA A 128 1.76 -1.64 19.57
C ALA A 128 2.12 -0.18 19.90
N VAL A 129 1.15 0.60 20.41
CA VAL A 129 1.37 1.99 20.86
C VAL A 129 0.81 2.15 22.29
N PRO A 130 1.51 1.68 23.34
CA PRO A 130 0.99 1.69 24.71
C PRO A 130 0.67 3.08 25.28
N GLY A 131 1.32 4.13 24.75
CA GLY A 131 1.05 5.52 25.11
C GLY A 131 -0.29 6.04 24.58
N ALA A 132 -0.94 5.32 23.65
CA ALA A 132 -2.26 5.66 23.16
C ALA A 132 -3.34 5.12 24.12
N HIS A 133 -4.06 6.03 24.78
CA HIS A 133 -5.16 5.66 25.68
C HIS A 133 -6.43 5.19 24.92
N GLY A 134 -6.55 5.57 23.66
CA GLY A 134 -7.55 5.08 22.72
C GLY A 134 -6.95 4.79 21.36
N VAL A 135 -7.53 3.81 20.67
CA VAL A 135 -7.21 3.51 19.27
C VAL A 135 -8.47 3.28 18.43
N HIS A 136 -8.40 3.68 17.16
CA HIS A 136 -9.44 3.38 16.17
C HIS A 136 -8.86 3.14 14.77
N VAL A 137 -9.66 2.53 13.90
CA VAL A 137 -9.29 2.18 12.54
C VAL A 137 -10.43 2.53 11.59
N VAL A 138 -10.07 3.22 10.52
CA VAL A 138 -10.94 3.59 9.40
C VAL A 138 -10.33 3.12 8.08
N ASN A 139 -11.01 3.35 6.96
CA ASN A 139 -10.65 2.81 5.64
C ASN A 139 -9.21 3.14 5.20
N ASN A 140 -8.74 4.38 5.36
CA ASN A 140 -7.39 4.82 5.01
C ASN A 140 -7.04 6.10 5.79
N ASN A 141 -5.79 6.57 5.72
CA ASN A 141 -5.37 7.76 6.46
C ASN A 141 -6.12 9.04 6.04
N ALA A 142 -6.49 9.18 4.77
CA ALA A 142 -7.35 10.28 4.33
C ALA A 142 -8.71 10.28 5.06
N ALA A 143 -9.32 9.10 5.23
CA ALA A 143 -10.53 8.95 6.04
C ALA A 143 -10.30 9.26 7.52
N ALA A 144 -9.10 9.00 8.06
CA ALA A 144 -8.75 9.33 9.44
C ALA A 144 -8.74 10.86 9.66
N LEU A 145 -8.10 11.60 8.75
CA LEU A 145 -8.08 13.05 8.77
C LEU A 145 -9.46 13.66 8.51
N LEU A 146 -10.21 13.10 7.56
CA LEU A 146 -11.59 13.53 7.27
C LEU A 146 -12.47 13.39 8.53
N LEU A 147 -12.36 12.25 9.23
CA LEU A 147 -13.10 12.00 10.46
C LEU A 147 -12.69 12.97 11.59
N ALA A 148 -11.39 13.26 11.70
CA ALA A 148 -10.87 14.25 12.65
C ALA A 148 -11.44 15.64 12.37
N ALA A 149 -11.40 16.10 11.11
CA ALA A 149 -11.94 17.39 10.70
C ALA A 149 -13.46 17.51 10.96
N MET A 150 -14.25 16.51 10.58
CA MET A 150 -15.69 16.48 10.84
C MET A 150 -16.03 16.50 12.34
N THR A 151 -15.17 15.92 13.19
CA THR A 151 -15.43 15.77 14.62
C THR A 151 -14.92 16.96 15.45
N LEU A 152 -13.80 17.56 15.04
CA LEU A 152 -13.09 18.58 15.81
C LEU A 152 -13.27 19.99 15.24
N ALA A 153 -13.51 20.12 13.93
CA ALA A 153 -13.60 21.41 13.27
C ALA A 153 -14.89 21.65 12.44
N PRO A 154 -16.10 21.23 12.87
CA PRO A 154 -17.32 21.55 12.13
C PRO A 154 -17.55 23.06 12.12
N GLY A 155 -17.45 23.70 10.93
CA GLY A 155 -17.57 25.16 10.79
C GLY A 155 -16.44 25.96 11.46
N LYS A 156 -15.33 25.31 11.82
CA LYS A 156 -14.17 25.90 12.51
C LYS A 156 -12.92 25.89 11.62
N GLU A 157 -11.89 26.61 12.05
CA GLU A 157 -10.59 26.70 11.39
C GLU A 157 -9.67 25.54 11.76
N ILE A 158 -8.99 24.98 10.76
CA ILE A 158 -7.87 24.05 10.92
C ILE A 158 -6.61 24.83 10.56
N VAL A 159 -5.73 25.03 11.54
CA VAL A 159 -4.50 25.83 11.37
C VAL A 159 -3.35 24.92 10.98
N VAL A 160 -2.63 25.23 9.90
CA VAL A 160 -1.55 24.39 9.37
C VAL A 160 -0.45 25.24 8.72
N SER A 161 0.79 24.76 8.73
CA SER A 161 1.88 25.40 8.00
C SER A 161 1.68 25.28 6.49
N ARG A 162 1.98 26.36 5.74
CA ARG A 162 2.03 26.32 4.27
C ARG A 162 3.01 25.29 3.72
N GLY A 163 4.11 25.04 4.42
CA GLY A 163 5.13 24.07 4.03
C GLY A 163 4.69 22.61 4.14
N GLU A 164 3.55 22.38 4.80
CA GLU A 164 2.99 21.07 5.10
C GLU A 164 1.74 20.76 4.26
N LEU A 165 1.42 21.61 3.29
CA LEU A 165 0.33 21.40 2.34
C LEU A 165 0.78 20.46 1.24
N ILE A 166 0.33 19.21 1.34
CA ILE A 166 0.80 18.15 0.46
C ILE A 166 -0.22 17.79 -0.62
N GLU A 167 0.30 17.50 -1.81
CA GLU A 167 -0.38 16.72 -2.84
C GLU A 167 0.24 15.31 -2.86
N ILE A 168 -0.58 14.27 -2.80
CA ILE A 168 -0.12 12.87 -2.80
C ILE A 168 -0.81 12.10 -3.92
N GLY A 169 -0.06 11.24 -4.61
CA GLY A 169 -0.62 10.29 -5.57
C GLY A 169 -1.29 10.97 -6.76
N ASP A 170 -2.49 10.51 -7.13
CA ASP A 170 -3.25 10.95 -8.31
C ASP A 170 -4.06 12.24 -8.02
N GLY A 171 -3.37 13.29 -7.57
CA GLY A 171 -3.97 14.61 -7.32
C GLY A 171 -4.75 14.75 -6.01
N PHE A 172 -4.54 13.87 -5.02
CA PHE A 172 -5.15 14.06 -3.70
C PHE A 172 -4.53 15.28 -3.01
N ARG A 173 -5.37 16.27 -2.70
CA ARG A 173 -4.99 17.50 -2.00
C ARG A 173 -5.62 17.53 -0.63
N LEU A 174 -4.78 17.61 0.40
CA LEU A 174 -5.24 17.68 1.77
C LEU A 174 -6.19 18.88 2.03
N PRO A 175 -5.92 20.10 1.52
CA PRO A 175 -6.86 21.22 1.69
C PRO A 175 -8.25 20.96 1.13
N ASP A 176 -8.36 20.38 -0.06
CA ASP A 176 -9.64 20.11 -0.72
C ASP A 176 -10.46 19.09 0.08
N LEU A 177 -9.80 18.05 0.61
CA LEU A 177 -10.44 17.07 1.50
C LEU A 177 -10.98 17.76 2.76
N MET A 178 -10.19 18.62 3.39
CA MET A 178 -10.57 19.29 4.63
C MET A 178 -11.68 20.33 4.41
N GLN A 179 -11.66 21.07 3.31
CA GLN A 179 -12.73 22.01 2.98
C GLN A 179 -14.06 21.29 2.70
N SER A 180 -14.01 20.06 2.18
CA SER A 180 -15.20 19.24 1.94
C SER A 180 -16.00 18.89 3.21
N THR A 181 -15.38 18.99 4.40
CA THR A 181 -16.06 18.76 5.69
C THR A 181 -16.81 19.98 6.23
N GLY A 182 -16.77 21.12 5.51
CA GLY A 182 -17.27 22.40 5.99
C GLY A 182 -16.33 23.08 7.00
N SER A 183 -15.11 22.57 7.16
CA SER A 183 -14.04 23.22 7.92
C SER A 183 -13.37 24.29 7.07
N ARG A 184 -12.81 25.32 7.71
CA ARG A 184 -12.00 26.35 7.03
C ARG A 184 -10.53 26.04 7.21
N PHE A 185 -9.75 26.14 6.14
CA PHE A 185 -8.31 25.94 6.21
C PHE A 185 -7.61 27.28 6.45
N ARG A 186 -6.80 27.38 7.51
CA ARG A 186 -6.04 28.58 7.86
C ARG A 186 -4.55 28.29 7.78
N GLU A 187 -3.97 28.69 6.67
CA GLU A 187 -2.55 28.51 6.41
C GLU A 187 -1.70 29.57 7.12
N VAL A 188 -0.59 29.14 7.73
CA VAL A 188 0.36 30.01 8.44
C VAL A 188 1.79 29.83 7.93
N GLY A 189 2.64 30.82 8.23
CA GLY A 189 4.04 30.81 7.82
C GLY A 189 4.22 30.86 6.29
N THR A 190 5.34 30.30 5.84
CA THR A 190 5.76 30.19 4.43
C THR A 190 6.14 28.76 4.11
N THR A 191 6.35 28.45 2.82
CA THR A 191 6.69 27.10 2.35
C THR A 191 7.93 26.53 3.03
N ASN A 192 9.00 27.32 3.16
CA ASN A 192 10.25 26.87 3.73
C ASN A 192 10.35 27.15 5.24
N ARG A 193 9.73 28.23 5.74
CA ARG A 193 9.86 28.65 7.14
C ARG A 193 8.52 28.92 7.79
N THR A 194 8.27 28.23 8.89
CA THR A 194 7.18 28.51 9.81
C THR A 194 7.74 28.65 11.22
N HIS A 195 7.19 29.59 11.98
CA HIS A 195 7.55 29.88 13.37
C HIS A 195 6.35 29.73 14.29
N LEU A 196 6.61 29.50 15.58
CA LEU A 196 5.53 29.32 16.58
C LEU A 196 4.56 30.51 16.64
N ARG A 197 5.07 31.74 16.48
CA ARG A 197 4.24 32.95 16.43
C ARG A 197 3.21 32.92 15.30
N ASP A 198 3.54 32.30 14.16
CA ASP A 198 2.64 32.26 13.00
C ASP A 198 1.38 31.43 13.34
N TYR A 199 1.54 30.39 14.17
CA TYR A 199 0.42 29.64 14.74
C TYR A 199 -0.30 30.43 15.84
N ALA A 200 0.43 31.01 16.78
CA ALA A 200 -0.15 31.75 17.90
C ALA A 200 -1.04 32.92 17.43
N ASP A 201 -0.60 33.67 16.42
CA ASP A 201 -1.35 34.78 15.82
C ASP A 201 -2.58 34.31 15.03
N ALA A 202 -2.60 33.05 14.62
CA ALA A 202 -3.70 32.44 13.86
C ALA A 202 -4.77 31.78 14.74
N ILE A 203 -4.42 31.39 15.95
CA ILE A 203 -5.32 30.71 16.87
C ILE A 203 -6.32 31.69 17.49
N GLY A 204 -7.58 31.28 17.53
CA GLY A 204 -8.66 32.05 18.13
C GLY A 204 -9.89 31.20 18.48
N PRO A 205 -11.02 31.83 18.87
CA PRO A 205 -12.23 31.13 19.30
C PRO A 205 -12.81 30.17 18.24
N ASP A 206 -12.56 30.45 16.97
CA ASP A 206 -13.02 29.66 15.84
C ASP A 206 -12.05 28.52 15.46
N THR A 207 -10.91 28.38 16.12
CA THR A 207 -9.96 27.29 15.85
C THR A 207 -10.50 25.97 16.40
N GLY A 208 -10.53 24.95 15.55
CA GLY A 208 -10.88 23.58 15.92
C GLY A 208 -9.68 22.81 16.42
N PHE A 209 -8.58 22.85 15.66
CA PHE A 209 -7.31 22.21 16.02
C PHE A 209 -6.16 22.74 15.15
N VAL A 210 -4.93 22.48 15.59
CA VAL A 210 -3.72 22.64 14.79
C VAL A 210 -3.40 21.30 14.12
N LEU A 211 -3.20 21.32 12.80
CA LEU A 211 -2.76 20.16 12.03
C LEU A 211 -1.26 20.26 11.78
N LYS A 212 -0.53 19.22 12.18
CA LYS A 212 0.90 19.04 11.89
C LYS A 212 1.04 17.86 10.92
N VAL A 213 1.52 18.11 9.71
CA VAL A 213 1.61 17.07 8.67
C VAL A 213 3.07 16.75 8.36
N HIS A 214 3.38 15.46 8.26
CA HIS A 214 4.67 15.01 7.78
C HIS A 214 4.72 14.99 6.24
N PRO A 215 5.67 15.70 5.60
CA PRO A 215 5.85 15.64 4.15
C PRO A 215 6.48 14.31 3.71
N SER A 216 5.67 13.23 3.72
CA SER A 216 6.15 11.85 3.50
C SER A 216 6.63 11.52 2.08
N ASN A 217 6.40 12.40 1.10
CA ASN A 217 6.68 12.16 -0.33
C ASN A 217 7.58 13.21 -0.99
N TYR A 218 8.05 14.21 -0.26
CA TYR A 218 9.02 15.19 -0.74
C TYR A 218 9.80 15.78 0.44
N HIS A 219 10.95 16.40 0.15
CA HIS A 219 11.73 17.12 1.14
C HIS A 219 12.08 18.52 0.62
N VAL A 220 12.07 19.51 1.52
CA VAL A 220 12.48 20.89 1.23
C VAL A 220 13.84 21.12 1.90
N SER A 221 14.86 21.38 1.10
CA SER A 221 16.23 21.63 1.59
C SER A 221 16.62 23.12 1.50
N GLY A 222 17.66 23.51 2.25
CA GLY A 222 18.16 24.89 2.31
C GLY A 222 17.75 25.63 3.59
N PHE A 223 17.30 26.88 3.48
CA PHE A 223 16.86 27.67 4.64
C PHE A 223 15.44 27.30 5.06
N THR A 224 15.31 26.21 5.81
CA THR A 224 14.02 25.72 6.31
C THR A 224 13.88 25.84 7.82
N SER A 225 12.64 25.97 8.31
CA SER A 225 12.29 25.86 9.72
C SER A 225 10.86 25.37 9.89
N ALA A 226 10.65 24.41 10.79
CA ALA A 226 9.34 23.89 11.15
C ALA A 226 9.14 23.97 12.68
N VAL A 227 7.89 24.04 13.11
CA VAL A 227 7.53 24.06 14.53
C VAL A 227 7.30 22.62 15.00
N SER A 228 7.88 22.25 16.13
CA SER A 228 7.77 20.90 16.69
C SER A 228 6.44 20.67 17.41
N VAL A 229 6.00 19.42 17.55
CA VAL A 229 4.79 19.08 18.32
C VAL A 229 4.85 19.58 19.78
N PRO A 230 5.98 19.45 20.52
CA PRO A 230 6.08 20.00 21.88
C PRO A 230 5.91 21.53 21.95
N GLU A 231 6.25 22.25 20.89
CA GLU A 231 6.00 23.69 20.82
C GLU A 231 4.55 24.01 20.51
N LEU A 232 3.93 23.28 19.57
CA LEU A 232 2.51 23.43 19.22
C LEU A 232 1.59 23.08 20.38
N ALA A 233 1.93 22.06 21.17
CA ALA A 233 1.16 21.62 22.34
C ALA A 233 1.06 22.70 23.44
N LYS A 234 1.91 23.74 23.39
CA LYS A 234 1.85 24.89 24.33
C LYS A 234 0.78 25.93 23.97
N LEU A 235 0.10 25.79 22.83
CA LEU A 235 -0.85 26.78 22.32
C LEU A 235 -2.31 26.57 22.79
N ASP A 236 -2.54 25.71 23.79
CA ASP A 236 -3.85 25.43 24.41
C ASP A 236 -4.99 25.09 23.42
N ILE A 237 -4.65 24.45 22.30
CA ILE A 237 -5.57 23.98 21.24
C ILE A 237 -5.19 22.54 20.88
N PRO A 238 -6.16 21.66 20.52
CA PRO A 238 -5.83 20.30 20.13
C PRO A 238 -4.83 20.24 18.99
N VAL A 239 -3.82 19.38 19.11
CA VAL A 239 -2.83 19.10 18.07
C VAL A 239 -3.12 17.75 17.43
N VAL A 240 -3.44 17.76 16.15
CA VAL A 240 -3.56 16.56 15.32
C VAL A 240 -2.27 16.41 14.51
N ALA A 241 -1.52 15.35 14.77
CA ALA A 241 -0.30 15.01 14.05
C ALA A 241 -0.57 13.92 13.02
N ASP A 242 -0.45 14.26 11.74
CA ASP A 242 -0.47 13.28 10.66
C ASP A 242 0.96 12.83 10.32
N ILE A 243 1.35 11.67 10.83
CA ILE A 243 2.65 11.09 10.48
C ILE A 243 2.62 10.46 9.09
N GLY A 244 1.44 10.04 8.63
CA GLY A 244 1.21 9.53 7.29
C GLY A 244 1.90 8.20 6.95
N SER A 245 3.07 7.88 7.49
CA SER A 245 3.94 6.78 7.08
C SER A 245 3.63 5.44 7.73
N GLY A 246 2.89 5.44 8.85
CA GLY A 246 2.56 4.20 9.56
C GLY A 246 3.64 3.70 10.51
N LEU A 247 4.70 4.49 10.75
CA LEU A 247 5.70 4.13 11.75
C LEU A 247 5.10 4.26 13.16
N LEU A 248 5.05 3.17 13.92
CA LEU A 248 4.39 3.15 15.23
C LEU A 248 5.36 3.49 16.38
N THR A 249 6.62 3.12 16.24
CA THR A 249 7.70 3.33 17.21
C THR A 249 8.97 3.80 16.49
N PRO A 250 9.90 4.50 17.18
CA PRO A 250 11.14 4.95 16.56
C PRO A 250 11.90 3.80 15.91
N HIS A 251 12.51 4.06 14.74
CA HIS A 251 13.27 3.06 14.00
C HIS A 251 14.72 3.51 13.80
N PRO A 252 15.74 2.68 14.12
CA PRO A 252 17.14 3.10 14.04
C PRO A 252 17.60 3.54 12.65
N LEU A 253 17.07 2.93 11.58
CA LEU A 253 17.36 3.33 10.20
C LEU A 253 16.56 4.54 9.72
N LEU A 254 15.53 4.97 10.47
CA LEU A 254 14.64 6.07 10.10
C LEU A 254 14.54 7.07 11.27
N PRO A 255 15.67 7.65 11.73
CA PRO A 255 15.72 8.44 12.96
C PRO A 255 14.88 9.72 12.91
N ASP A 256 14.73 10.30 11.71
CA ASP A 256 13.97 11.54 11.48
C ASP A 256 12.52 11.28 11.02
N GLU A 257 12.16 10.03 10.79
CA GLU A 257 10.81 9.65 10.40
C GLU A 257 9.88 9.70 11.62
N PRO A 258 8.77 10.45 11.57
CA PRO A 258 7.91 10.60 12.72
C PRO A 258 7.13 9.32 13.03
N ASP A 259 7.11 8.95 14.30
CA ASP A 259 6.39 7.77 14.77
C ASP A 259 5.26 8.11 15.75
N ALA A 260 4.27 7.22 15.82
CA ALA A 260 3.09 7.45 16.64
C ALA A 260 3.40 7.56 18.15
N THR A 261 4.36 6.78 18.65
CA THR A 261 4.73 6.77 20.07
C THR A 261 5.39 8.09 20.48
N THR A 262 6.34 8.58 19.68
CA THR A 262 7.01 9.87 19.92
C THR A 262 6.02 11.03 19.80
N MET A 263 5.18 11.07 18.76
CA MET A 263 4.24 12.17 18.57
C MET A 263 3.22 12.31 19.72
N LEU A 264 2.73 11.19 20.25
CA LEU A 264 1.85 11.21 21.43
C LEU A 264 2.60 11.68 22.68
N ARG A 265 3.81 11.15 22.93
CA ARG A 265 4.65 11.56 24.07
C ARG A 265 4.96 13.05 24.04
N ASP A 266 5.17 13.59 22.85
CA ASP A 266 5.55 14.96 22.60
C ASP A 266 4.35 15.94 22.71
N GLY A 267 3.13 15.43 22.89
CA GLY A 267 1.96 16.22 23.23
C GLY A 267 0.89 16.32 22.14
N ALA A 268 0.93 15.49 21.08
CA ALA A 268 -0.18 15.41 20.13
C ALA A 268 -1.42 14.77 20.80
N ASP A 269 -2.59 15.42 20.68
CA ASP A 269 -3.86 14.87 21.17
C ASP A 269 -4.36 13.70 20.31
N LEU A 270 -4.04 13.74 19.02
CA LEU A 270 -4.40 12.73 18.03
C LEU A 270 -3.27 12.52 17.05
N VAL A 271 -2.92 11.27 16.79
CA VAL A 271 -2.01 10.87 15.72
C VAL A 271 -2.77 10.06 14.68
N SER A 272 -2.58 10.38 13.40
CA SER A 272 -3.08 9.59 12.27
C SER A 272 -1.95 9.00 11.43
N ALA A 273 -2.16 7.78 10.93
CA ALA A 273 -1.19 7.10 10.08
C ALA A 273 -1.84 6.13 9.07
N SER A 274 -1.10 5.78 8.00
CA SER A 274 -1.47 4.69 7.09
C SER A 274 -1.05 3.32 7.62
N GLY A 275 -1.85 2.28 7.38
CA GLY A 275 -1.50 0.89 7.69
C GLY A 275 -0.66 0.16 6.62
N ASP A 276 -0.68 0.62 5.38
CA ASP A 276 -0.09 -0.05 4.20
C ASP A 276 1.23 0.56 3.72
N LYS A 277 1.93 1.25 4.62
CA LYS A 277 3.23 1.88 4.36
C LYS A 277 4.30 1.22 5.22
N LEU A 278 4.96 1.96 6.12
CA LEU A 278 6.04 1.43 6.98
C LEU A 278 5.56 0.38 7.98
N LEU A 279 4.28 0.39 8.36
CA LEU A 279 3.69 -0.69 9.17
C LEU A 279 3.76 -2.04 8.44
N GLY A 280 3.72 -2.05 7.10
CA GLY A 280 3.76 -3.28 6.32
C GLY A 280 2.46 -4.10 6.33
N GLY A 281 1.33 -3.45 6.65
CA GLY A 281 0.01 -4.07 6.75
C GLY A 281 -0.92 -3.76 5.58
N PRO A 282 -2.23 -4.00 5.74
CA PRO A 282 -3.24 -3.65 4.73
C PRO A 282 -3.56 -2.14 4.75
N GLN A 283 -4.24 -1.66 3.72
CA GLN A 283 -4.71 -0.27 3.68
C GLN A 283 -5.63 0.00 4.87
N ALA A 284 -5.24 0.95 5.72
CA ALA A 284 -6.02 1.37 6.88
C ALA A 284 -5.65 2.79 7.27
N GLY A 285 -6.59 3.51 7.90
CA GLY A 285 -6.34 4.75 8.61
C GLY A 285 -6.31 4.46 10.09
N LEU A 286 -5.15 4.63 10.71
CA LEU A 286 -4.92 4.36 12.12
C LEU A 286 -5.06 5.66 12.90
N LEU A 287 -5.78 5.61 14.01
CA LEU A 287 -6.00 6.75 14.91
C LEU A 287 -5.54 6.36 16.31
N PHE A 288 -4.67 7.16 16.90
CA PHE A 288 -4.15 6.99 18.25
C PHE A 288 -4.32 8.29 19.03
N GLY A 289 -4.74 8.25 20.29
CA GLY A 289 -4.88 9.47 21.07
C GLY A 289 -5.56 9.24 22.42
N ASP A 290 -6.12 10.30 22.98
CA ASP A 290 -6.93 10.20 24.20
C ASP A 290 -8.16 9.29 24.01
N ALA A 291 -8.54 8.56 25.06
CA ALA A 291 -9.65 7.60 25.02
C ALA A 291 -11.00 8.29 24.73
N ALA A 292 -11.26 9.45 25.32
CA ALA A 292 -12.50 10.20 25.11
C ALA A 292 -12.54 10.81 23.71
N LEU A 293 -11.41 11.32 23.21
CA LEU A 293 -11.31 11.82 21.84
C LEU A 293 -11.57 10.70 20.81
N ILE A 294 -10.91 9.56 20.96
CA ILE A 294 -11.11 8.40 20.09
C ILE A 294 -12.56 7.91 20.13
N GLU A 295 -13.18 7.89 21.31
CA GLU A 295 -14.58 7.50 21.42
C GLU A 295 -15.54 8.51 20.76
N ARG A 296 -15.23 9.81 20.81
CA ARG A 296 -15.95 10.84 20.04
C ARG A 296 -15.85 10.59 18.54
N LEU A 297 -14.64 10.35 18.02
CA LEU A 297 -14.41 10.02 16.60
C LEU A 297 -15.20 8.77 16.20
N ARG A 298 -15.14 7.71 17.02
CA ARG A 298 -15.83 6.43 16.77
C ARG A 298 -17.36 6.57 16.73
N ARG A 299 -17.93 7.48 17.54
CA ARG A 299 -19.38 7.73 17.62
C ARG A 299 -19.88 8.68 16.54
N HIS A 300 -19.00 9.41 15.86
CA HIS A 300 -19.39 10.33 14.79
C HIS A 300 -20.11 9.56 13.65
N PRO A 301 -21.23 10.06 13.10
CA PRO A 301 -22.00 9.34 12.08
C PRO A 301 -21.19 8.93 10.85
N ALA A 302 -20.25 9.78 10.42
CA ALA A 302 -19.38 9.48 9.28
C ALA A 302 -18.46 8.25 9.51
N ALA A 303 -18.15 7.90 10.77
CA ALA A 303 -17.35 6.71 11.08
C ALA A 303 -17.99 5.42 10.52
N ARG A 304 -19.32 5.40 10.34
CA ARG A 304 -20.00 4.27 9.70
C ARG A 304 -19.72 4.17 8.21
N ALA A 305 -19.60 5.29 7.52
CA ALA A 305 -19.27 5.36 6.09
C ALA A 305 -17.78 5.08 5.85
N LEU A 306 -16.92 5.52 6.77
CA LEU A 306 -15.46 5.35 6.73
C LEU A 306 -14.99 4.03 7.36
N ARG A 307 -15.93 3.17 7.76
CA ARG A 307 -15.64 1.94 8.50
C ARG A 307 -14.83 0.96 7.67
N VAL A 308 -13.77 0.45 8.27
CA VAL A 308 -12.92 -0.60 7.70
C VAL A 308 -13.65 -1.96 7.56
N ASP A 309 -13.35 -2.69 6.49
CA ASP A 309 -13.93 -4.01 6.19
C ASP A 309 -13.28 -5.14 7.02
N LYS A 310 -13.81 -6.37 6.91
CA LYS A 310 -13.35 -7.51 7.73
C LYS A 310 -11.99 -8.08 7.28
N LEU A 311 -11.66 -7.99 5.99
CA LEU A 311 -10.41 -8.53 5.43
C LEU A 311 -9.25 -7.68 5.94
N THR A 312 -9.41 -6.35 5.86
CA THR A 312 -8.43 -5.39 6.38
C THR A 312 -8.22 -5.56 7.88
N LEU A 313 -9.28 -5.74 8.68
CA LEU A 313 -9.14 -5.98 10.13
C LEU A 313 -8.34 -7.25 10.43
N ALA A 314 -8.61 -8.35 9.71
CA ALA A 314 -7.91 -9.61 9.91
C ALA A 314 -6.43 -9.51 9.52
N ALA A 315 -6.13 -8.91 8.37
CA ALA A 315 -4.76 -8.65 7.93
C ALA A 315 -4.02 -7.73 8.91
N LEU A 316 -4.66 -6.67 9.39
CA LEU A 316 -4.05 -5.71 10.32
C LEU A 316 -3.70 -6.37 11.66
N GLU A 317 -4.61 -7.18 12.21
CA GLU A 317 -4.35 -7.93 13.43
C GLU A 317 -3.13 -8.85 13.26
N ALA A 318 -3.11 -9.67 12.21
CA ALA A 318 -2.00 -10.56 11.89
C ALA A 318 -0.68 -9.81 11.61
N THR A 319 -0.75 -8.62 11.02
CA THR A 319 0.43 -7.74 10.79
C THR A 319 1.06 -7.32 12.11
N LEU A 320 0.23 -6.97 13.11
CA LEU A 320 0.69 -6.45 14.39
C LEU A 320 1.17 -7.53 15.36
N ILE A 321 0.61 -8.74 15.30
CA ILE A 321 0.93 -9.84 16.23
C ILE A 321 1.85 -10.90 15.62
N GLY A 322 1.91 -10.95 14.29
CA GLY A 322 2.59 -11.99 13.55
C GLY A 322 4.10 -11.76 13.42
N PRO A 323 4.77 -12.54 12.56
CA PRO A 323 6.19 -12.36 12.26
C PRO A 323 6.45 -11.00 11.57
N PRO A 324 7.72 -10.55 11.49
CA PRO A 324 8.08 -9.34 10.78
C PRO A 324 7.49 -9.28 9.37
N THR A 325 6.93 -8.13 9.01
CA THR A 325 6.32 -7.89 7.69
C THR A 325 7.37 -7.90 6.58
N PRO A 326 6.99 -8.14 5.32
CA PRO A 326 7.91 -8.00 4.19
C PRO A 326 8.59 -6.62 4.13
N VAL A 327 7.88 -5.55 4.51
CA VAL A 327 8.45 -4.20 4.62
C VAL A 327 9.55 -4.16 5.71
N ALA A 328 9.26 -4.68 6.90
CA ALA A 328 10.25 -4.74 7.99
C ALA A 328 11.47 -5.60 7.62
N GLN A 329 11.26 -6.73 6.95
CA GLN A 329 12.33 -7.60 6.44
C GLN A 329 13.20 -6.87 5.40
N ALA A 330 12.57 -6.18 4.45
CA ALA A 330 13.28 -5.42 3.43
C ALA A 330 14.09 -4.25 4.01
N LEU A 331 13.62 -3.60 5.09
CA LEU A 331 14.39 -2.57 5.80
C LEU A 331 15.63 -3.17 6.50
N HIS A 332 15.51 -4.35 7.10
CA HIS A 332 16.58 -5.01 7.85
C HIS A 332 17.45 -5.98 7.02
N ALA A 333 17.26 -6.03 5.70
CA ALA A 333 17.99 -6.97 4.84
C ALA A 333 19.51 -6.75 4.91
N ASP A 334 20.25 -7.85 5.13
CA ASP A 334 21.71 -7.86 5.16
C ASP A 334 22.29 -7.67 3.75
N VAL A 335 23.03 -6.59 3.58
CA VAL A 335 23.67 -6.22 2.31
C VAL A 335 24.65 -7.30 1.84
N ALA A 336 25.36 -7.96 2.76
CA ALA A 336 26.29 -9.04 2.40
C ALA A 336 25.53 -10.24 1.82
N GLU A 337 24.37 -10.58 2.39
CA GLU A 337 23.51 -11.64 1.86
C GLU A 337 22.94 -11.26 0.49
N LEU A 338 22.48 -10.01 0.32
CA LEU A 338 21.98 -9.51 -0.97
C LEU A 338 23.05 -9.60 -2.06
N ARG A 339 24.30 -9.20 -1.76
CA ARG A 339 25.44 -9.33 -2.69
C ARG A 339 25.70 -10.77 -3.07
N ALA A 340 25.73 -11.67 -2.08
CA ALA A 340 25.94 -13.09 -2.32
C ALA A 340 24.81 -13.71 -3.16
N ARG A 341 23.55 -13.30 -2.94
CA ARG A 341 22.40 -13.71 -3.76
C ARG A 341 22.52 -13.19 -5.19
N ALA A 342 22.86 -11.91 -5.37
CA ALA A 342 23.04 -11.31 -6.70
C ALA A 342 24.14 -12.02 -7.50
N GLN A 343 25.26 -12.34 -6.86
CA GLN A 343 26.36 -13.08 -7.49
C GLN A 343 25.91 -14.47 -7.98
N ARG A 344 25.24 -15.25 -7.13
CA ARG A 344 24.74 -16.58 -7.52
C ARG A 344 23.73 -16.53 -8.66
N LEU A 345 22.88 -15.51 -8.69
CA LEU A 345 21.92 -15.32 -9.79
C LEU A 345 22.64 -14.90 -11.08
N ALA A 346 23.57 -13.95 -11.01
CA ALA A 346 24.32 -13.49 -12.18
C ALA A 346 25.13 -14.62 -12.84
N GLU A 347 25.77 -15.50 -12.06
CA GLU A 347 26.52 -16.66 -12.56
C GLU A 347 25.67 -17.64 -13.40
N ARG A 348 24.36 -17.66 -13.16
CA ARG A 348 23.41 -18.53 -13.88
C ARG A 348 22.79 -17.87 -15.12
N LEU A 349 23.02 -16.57 -15.33
CA LEU A 349 22.27 -15.74 -16.29
C LEU A 349 23.21 -15.10 -17.32
N PRO A 350 23.02 -15.34 -18.63
CA PRO A 350 23.92 -14.83 -19.65
C PRO A 350 23.84 -13.31 -19.78
N GLY A 351 24.98 -12.62 -19.68
CA GLY A 351 25.04 -11.15 -19.77
C GLY A 351 24.49 -10.41 -18.54
N ALA A 352 24.32 -11.14 -17.44
CA ALA A 352 24.00 -10.59 -16.13
C ALA A 352 25.27 -10.29 -15.33
N GLU A 353 25.23 -9.22 -14.53
CA GLU A 353 26.31 -8.84 -13.61
C GLU A 353 25.72 -8.54 -12.23
N ALA A 354 26.37 -9.00 -11.17
CA ALA A 354 26.02 -8.58 -9.82
C ALA A 354 26.62 -7.20 -9.56
N VAL A 355 25.79 -6.26 -9.11
CA VAL A 355 26.22 -4.87 -8.85
C VAL A 355 25.71 -4.40 -7.50
N ASP A 356 26.53 -3.59 -6.83
CA ASP A 356 26.06 -2.79 -5.70
C ASP A 356 25.13 -1.68 -6.19
N CYS A 357 24.10 -1.38 -5.41
CA CYS A 357 23.16 -0.33 -5.75
C CYS A 357 22.51 0.27 -4.50
N ILE A 358 21.70 1.32 -4.69
CA ILE A 358 20.93 1.94 -3.61
C ILE A 358 19.44 1.66 -3.84
N ALA A 359 18.81 1.11 -2.82
CA ALA A 359 17.37 0.93 -2.72
C ALA A 359 16.76 2.12 -1.95
N ALA A 360 15.44 2.24 -2.01
CA ALA A 360 14.70 3.32 -1.36
C ALA A 360 13.51 2.76 -0.56
N VAL A 361 13.12 3.48 0.49
CA VAL A 361 11.90 3.16 1.24
C VAL A 361 10.66 3.29 0.33
N GLY A 362 10.58 4.35 -0.49
CA GLY A 362 9.48 4.59 -1.42
C GLY A 362 8.36 5.45 -0.84
N GLY A 363 7.21 5.55 -1.55
CA GLY A 363 6.08 6.44 -1.22
C GLY A 363 5.33 6.13 0.08
N GLY A 364 6.01 5.48 1.02
CA GLY A 364 5.60 5.11 2.36
C GLY A 364 6.13 6.02 3.48
N GLY A 365 7.05 6.94 3.21
CA GLY A 365 7.76 7.74 4.22
C GLY A 365 9.27 7.70 3.97
N ALA A 366 10.03 8.54 4.67
CA ALA A 366 11.49 8.60 4.62
C ALA A 366 12.07 8.71 3.19
N PRO A 367 11.71 9.75 2.41
CA PRO A 367 12.12 9.87 1.00
C PRO A 367 13.65 9.99 0.80
N ASP A 368 14.38 10.48 1.81
CA ASP A 368 15.83 10.71 1.74
C ASP A 368 16.67 9.53 2.28
N VAL A 369 16.03 8.45 2.76
CA VAL A 369 16.75 7.31 3.31
C VAL A 369 17.23 6.38 2.20
N GLU A 370 18.54 6.37 2.00
CA GLU A 370 19.23 5.44 1.13
C GLU A 370 19.46 4.10 1.83
N LEU A 371 19.06 3.00 1.17
CA LEU A 371 19.26 1.64 1.66
C LEU A 371 20.31 0.95 0.79
N PRO A 372 21.55 0.74 1.26
CA PRO A 372 22.55 -0.01 0.50
C PRO A 372 22.03 -1.39 0.09
N SER A 373 22.19 -1.77 -1.17
CA SER A 373 21.58 -2.99 -1.73
C SER A 373 22.50 -3.65 -2.77
N ALA A 374 22.03 -4.75 -3.33
CA ALA A 374 22.64 -5.41 -4.47
C ALA A 374 21.58 -5.85 -5.48
N ALA A 375 21.94 -5.77 -6.76
CA ALA A 375 21.06 -6.07 -7.88
C ALA A 375 21.72 -7.01 -8.89
N VAL A 376 20.87 -7.67 -9.68
CA VAL A 376 21.27 -8.31 -10.93
C VAL A 376 21.07 -7.31 -12.06
N SER A 377 22.17 -6.87 -12.67
CA SER A 377 22.20 -5.96 -13.81
C SER A 377 22.06 -6.74 -15.11
N LEU A 378 21.09 -6.38 -15.95
CA LEU A 378 20.77 -7.01 -17.23
C LEU A 378 20.77 -5.97 -18.37
N PRO A 379 20.88 -6.40 -19.65
CA PRO A 379 20.69 -5.50 -20.78
C PRO A 379 19.33 -4.77 -20.70
N GLU A 380 19.29 -3.47 -21.03
CA GLU A 380 18.06 -2.66 -20.95
C GLU A 380 16.86 -3.29 -21.68
N LYS A 381 17.12 -3.94 -22.83
CA LYS A 381 16.10 -4.63 -23.63
C LYS A 381 15.33 -5.71 -22.87
N CYS A 382 15.86 -6.24 -21.77
CA CYS A 382 15.19 -7.24 -20.93
C CYS A 382 14.01 -6.64 -20.12
N ALA A 383 13.98 -5.32 -19.88
CA ALA A 383 13.00 -4.73 -18.98
C ALA A 383 11.56 -4.87 -19.47
N ALA A 384 11.28 -4.62 -20.75
CA ALA A 384 9.91 -4.72 -21.28
C ALA A 384 9.40 -6.17 -21.33
N PRO A 385 10.16 -7.16 -21.86
CA PRO A 385 9.80 -8.57 -21.80
C PRO A 385 9.51 -9.07 -20.38
N LEU A 386 10.36 -8.71 -19.41
CA LEU A 386 10.17 -9.09 -18.00
C LEU A 386 8.85 -8.55 -17.43
N ARG A 387 8.45 -7.31 -17.76
CA ARG A 387 7.18 -6.72 -17.29
C ARG A 387 5.93 -7.40 -17.87
N VAL A 388 6.02 -7.92 -19.10
CA VAL A 388 4.87 -8.56 -19.77
C VAL A 388 4.86 -10.08 -19.63
N GLY A 389 5.96 -10.66 -19.16
CA GLY A 389 6.12 -12.08 -18.90
C GLY A 389 5.28 -12.62 -17.73
N THR A 390 5.41 -13.93 -17.50
CA THR A 390 4.73 -14.65 -16.42
C THR A 390 5.76 -15.50 -15.65
N PRO A 391 6.14 -15.14 -14.42
CA PRO A 391 5.63 -13.98 -13.66
C PRO A 391 6.08 -12.64 -14.26
N ALA A 392 5.31 -11.59 -13.99
CA ALA A 392 5.72 -10.23 -14.34
C ALA A 392 6.79 -9.76 -13.35
N ILE A 393 7.89 -9.21 -13.84
CA ILE A 393 9.01 -8.71 -13.03
C ILE A 393 9.27 -7.26 -13.38
N VAL A 394 9.32 -6.40 -12.37
CA VAL A 394 9.56 -4.97 -12.56
C VAL A 394 10.86 -4.60 -11.87
N GLY A 395 11.88 -4.29 -12.67
CA GLY A 395 13.11 -3.63 -12.23
C GLY A 395 13.14 -2.15 -12.59
N ARG A 396 14.29 -1.50 -12.40
CA ARG A 396 14.54 -0.11 -12.81
C ARG A 396 15.52 -0.02 -13.97
N ILE A 397 15.42 1.03 -14.79
CA ILE A 397 16.43 1.36 -15.80
C ILE A 397 17.37 2.40 -15.21
N GLU A 398 18.66 2.07 -15.20
CA GLU A 398 19.70 2.92 -14.64
C GLU A 398 20.95 2.80 -15.52
N ASN A 399 21.48 3.93 -16.02
CA ASN A 399 22.67 3.98 -16.88
C ASN A 399 22.62 3.00 -18.09
N GLY A 400 21.45 2.86 -18.74
CA GLY A 400 21.27 1.96 -19.90
C GLY A 400 21.26 0.47 -19.54
N ARG A 401 20.98 0.13 -18.28
CA ARG A 401 20.89 -1.25 -17.77
C ARG A 401 19.55 -1.45 -17.06
N CYS A 402 19.01 -2.67 -17.13
CA CYS A 402 17.87 -3.10 -16.33
C CYS A 402 18.39 -3.72 -15.03
N LEU A 403 18.17 -3.05 -13.90
CA LEU A 403 18.55 -3.55 -12.59
C LEU A 403 17.37 -4.24 -11.91
N LEU A 404 17.61 -5.47 -11.46
CA LEU A 404 16.71 -6.24 -10.62
C LEU A 404 17.28 -6.25 -9.19
N ASP A 405 16.84 -5.30 -8.37
CA ASP A 405 17.29 -5.12 -6.99
C ASP A 405 16.68 -6.16 -6.05
N LEU A 406 17.54 -6.91 -5.36
CA LEU A 406 17.11 -8.06 -4.57
C LEU A 406 16.57 -7.70 -3.19
N ARG A 407 16.68 -6.43 -2.74
CA ARG A 407 16.10 -6.01 -1.45
C ARG A 407 14.59 -6.19 -1.39
N THR A 408 13.91 -6.07 -2.53
CA THR A 408 12.45 -6.23 -2.63
C THR A 408 12.01 -7.57 -3.24
N VAL A 409 12.97 -8.48 -3.50
CA VAL A 409 12.72 -9.82 -4.03
C VAL A 409 12.87 -10.84 -2.91
N ALA A 410 11.80 -11.58 -2.61
CA ALA A 410 11.86 -12.64 -1.61
C ALA A 410 12.84 -13.74 -2.07
N PRO A 411 13.65 -14.33 -1.16
CA PRO A 411 14.55 -15.42 -1.53
C PRO A 411 13.86 -16.60 -2.22
N SER A 412 12.59 -16.86 -1.89
CA SER A 412 11.77 -17.90 -2.54
C SER A 412 11.47 -17.62 -4.02
N ASP A 413 11.60 -16.37 -4.46
CA ASP A 413 11.32 -15.96 -5.85
C ASP A 413 12.57 -16.00 -6.75
N ASP A 414 13.75 -16.32 -6.20
CA ASP A 414 15.03 -16.30 -6.93
C ASP A 414 15.01 -17.21 -8.18
N ASP A 415 14.45 -18.41 -8.08
CA ASP A 415 14.36 -19.34 -9.22
C ASP A 415 13.31 -18.93 -10.26
N ALA A 416 12.20 -18.31 -9.81
CA ALA A 416 11.19 -17.76 -10.71
C ALA A 416 11.76 -16.56 -11.48
N LEU A 417 12.53 -15.71 -10.81
CA LEU A 417 13.25 -14.59 -11.40
C LEU A 417 14.27 -15.08 -12.43
N ALA A 418 15.12 -16.05 -12.08
CA ALA A 418 16.12 -16.58 -13.00
C ALA A 418 15.48 -17.21 -14.25
N SER A 419 14.41 -17.98 -14.07
CA SER A 419 13.68 -18.62 -15.18
C SER A 419 13.07 -17.59 -16.14
N ALA A 420 12.48 -16.51 -15.60
CA ALA A 420 11.91 -15.43 -16.39
C ALA A 420 12.99 -14.66 -17.17
N VAL A 421 14.15 -14.41 -16.55
CA VAL A 421 15.28 -13.75 -17.23
C VAL A 421 15.81 -14.60 -18.39
N LEU A 422 16.00 -15.91 -18.19
CA LEU A 422 16.43 -16.82 -19.25
C LEU A 422 15.46 -16.82 -20.43
N ALA A 423 14.15 -16.87 -20.16
CA ALA A 423 13.12 -16.82 -21.19
C ALA A 423 13.06 -15.50 -21.96
N CYS A 424 13.53 -14.39 -21.36
CA CYS A 424 13.61 -13.10 -22.05
C CYS A 424 14.88 -12.95 -22.92
N MET A 425 15.88 -13.81 -22.69
CA MET A 425 17.17 -13.77 -23.37
C MET A 425 17.30 -14.79 -24.51
N SER A 426 16.47 -15.84 -24.50
CA SER A 426 16.22 -16.75 -25.63
C SER A 426 15.38 -16.08 -26.70
#